data_AF-A0A522C6C6-F1
#
_entry.id   AF-A0A522C6C6-F1
#
_cell.length_a   1.000
_cell.length_b   1.000
_cell.length_c   1.000
_cell.angle_alpha   90.00
_cell.angle_beta   90.00
_cell.angle_gamma   90.00
#
_symmetry.space_group_name_H-M   'P 1'
#
loop_
_entity.id
_entity.type
_entity.pdbx_description
1 polymer ?
#
loop_
_entity_poly.entity_id
_entity_poly.type
_entity_poly.pdbx_seq_one_letter_code
_entity_poly.pdbx_strand_id
1 'polypeptide(L)' 'MDTDDTPGRDPEMAALFGSGGPLARAFDGYRVREAQIEMASQILRAVRGRESVIVEAGTGVGKT' A
#
# COMPACT_ATOMS: atom_id res chain seq x y z
N MET A 1 2.07 -1.47 -24.87
CA MET A 1 2.56 -2.56 -24.00
C MET A 1 3.23 -1.84 -22.86
N ASP A 2 2.40 -1.41 -21.91
CA ASP A 2 2.72 -0.41 -20.89
C ASP A 2 3.50 -1.07 -19.76
N THR A 3 4.79 -1.25 -19.99
CA THR A 3 5.75 -1.75 -19.00
C THR A 3 6.53 -0.58 -18.43
N ASP A 4 5.96 0.23 -17.53
CA ASP A 4 6.78 0.96 -16.52
C ASP A 4 6.05 1.72 -15.39
N ASP A 5 4.76 1.51 -15.10
CA ASP A 5 4.16 2.17 -13.92
C ASP A 5 4.25 1.26 -12.69
N THR A 6 5.48 0.90 -12.28
CA THR A 6 5.69 0.38 -10.91
C THR A 6 5.97 1.57 -10.01
N PRO A 7 4.98 2.12 -9.27
CA PRO A 7 5.21 3.33 -8.52
C PRO A 7 6.03 2.95 -7.29
N GLY A 8 7.19 3.59 -7.15
CA GLY A 8 8.09 3.37 -6.04
C GLY A 8 7.38 3.54 -4.69
N ARG A 9 7.70 2.63 -3.78
CA ARG A 9 7.31 2.64 -2.37
C ARG A 9 7.37 4.05 -1.77
N ASP A 10 6.25 4.56 -1.25
CA ASP A 10 6.21 5.83 -0.53
C ASP A 10 6.71 5.63 0.92
N PRO A 11 7.69 6.42 1.41
CA PRO A 11 8.21 6.29 2.77
C PRO A 11 7.15 6.50 3.87
N GLU A 12 6.16 7.36 3.63
CA GLU A 12 5.03 7.59 4.54
C GLU A 12 4.21 6.31 4.67
N MET A 13 3.87 5.67 3.55
CA MET A 13 3.14 4.41 3.54
C MET A 13 3.96 3.28 4.17
N ALA A 14 5.26 3.23 3.90
CA ALA A 14 6.16 2.27 4.54
C ALA A 14 6.22 2.43 6.07
N ALA A 15 6.18 3.66 6.58
CA ALA A 15 6.16 3.94 8.01
C ALA A 15 4.82 3.56 8.67
N LEU A 16 3.70 3.78 7.96
CA LEU A 16 2.35 3.46 8.46
C LEU A 16 2.11 1.94 8.58
N PHE A 17 2.53 1.19 7.57
CA PHE A 17 2.35 -0.27 7.46
C PHE A 17 3.55 -1.08 7.96
N GLY A 18 4.64 -0.43 8.35
CA GLY A 18 5.83 -1.10 8.89
C GLY A 18 5.55 -1.83 10.22
N SER A 19 6.45 -2.75 10.60
CA SER A 19 6.31 -3.60 11.80
C SER A 19 6.31 -2.83 13.13
N GLY A 20 6.80 -1.59 13.15
CA GLY A 20 6.68 -0.68 14.29
C GLY A 20 5.65 0.43 14.08
N GLY A 21 4.93 0.42 12.96
CA GLY A 21 3.98 1.43 12.54
C GLY A 21 2.67 1.41 13.33
N PRO A 22 1.82 2.43 13.15
CA PRO A 22 0.53 2.53 13.83
C PRO A 22 -0.36 1.30 13.61
N LEU A 23 -0.36 0.69 12.42
CA LEU A 23 -1.15 -0.53 12.18
C LEU A 23 -0.65 -1.72 12.99
N ALA A 24 0.67 -1.90 13.06
CA ALA A 24 1.27 -2.97 13.86
C ALA A 24 1.03 -2.82 15.37
N ARG A 25 0.94 -1.58 15.86
CA ARG A 25 0.61 -1.29 17.26
C ARG A 25 -0.88 -1.42 17.57
N ALA A 26 -1.75 -1.23 16.58
CA ALA A 26 -3.20 -1.27 16.76
C ALA A 26 -3.78 -2.70 16.69
N PHE A 27 -3.12 -3.61 15.97
CA PHE A 27 -3.64 -4.96 15.71
C PHE A 27 -2.67 -6.04 16.19
N ASP A 28 -3.10 -6.83 17.17
CA ASP A 28 -2.35 -8.01 17.61
C ASP A 28 -2.18 -9.00 16.45
N GLY A 29 -0.94 -9.48 16.26
CA GLY A 29 -0.62 -10.41 15.18
C GLY A 29 -0.55 -9.77 13.79
N TYR A 30 -0.52 -8.44 13.69
CA TYR A 30 -0.30 -7.74 12.43
C TYR A 30 0.97 -8.22 11.73
N ARG A 31 0.88 -8.44 10.42
CA ARG A 31 2.01 -8.79 9.57
C ARG A 31 2.12 -7.80 8.44
N VAL A 32 3.33 -7.26 8.25
CA VAL A 32 3.66 -6.38 7.14
C VAL A 32 3.43 -7.14 5.83
N ARG A 33 2.80 -6.48 4.87
CA ARG A 33 2.58 -6.98 3.51
C ARG A 33 3.04 -5.94 2.52
N GLU A 34 4.16 -6.20 1.84
CA GLU A 34 4.75 -5.25 0.89
C GLU A 34 3.75 -4.84 -0.22
N ALA A 35 2.92 -5.76 -0.70
CA ALA A 35 1.85 -5.45 -1.66
C ALA A 35 0.84 -4.41 -1.15
N GLN A 36 0.57 -4.35 0.16
CA GLN A 36 -0.31 -3.32 0.73
C GLN A 36 0.39 -1.95 0.77
N ILE A 37 1.70 -1.92 1.07
CA ILE A 37 2.49 -0.69 1.05
C ILE A 37 2.54 -0.12 -0.37
N GLU A 38 2.78 -0.98 -1.34
CA GLU A 38 2.80 -0.63 -2.75
C GLU A 38 1.43 -0.08 -3.18
N MET A 39 0.35 -0.85 -2.98
CA MET A 39 -1.02 -0.41 -3.30
C MET A 39 -1.37 0.93 -2.63
N ALA A 40 -1.08 1.10 -1.34
CA ALA A 40 -1.34 2.34 -0.62
C ALA A 40 -0.55 3.53 -1.21
N SER A 41 0.69 3.29 -1.65
CA SER A 41 1.52 4.31 -2.31
C SER A 41 0.91 4.75 -3.65
N GLN A 42 0.40 3.80 -4.43
CA GLN A 42 -0.27 4.10 -5.71
C GLN A 42 -1.57 4.88 -5.49
N ILE A 43 -2.37 4.47 -4.50
CA ILE A 43 -3.61 5.16 -4.12
C ILE A 43 -3.30 6.60 -3.67
N LEU A 44 -2.31 6.79 -2.80
CA LEU A 44 -1.92 8.12 -2.32
C LEU A 44 -1.52 9.04 -3.48
N ARG A 45 -0.73 8.53 -4.43
CA ARG A 45 -0.33 9.27 -5.63
C ARG A 45 -1.55 9.68 -6.45
N ALA A 46 -2.46 8.74 -6.74
CA ALA A 46 -3.67 9.02 -7.51
C ALA A 46 -4.55 10.07 -6.82
N VAL A 47 -4.74 9.96 -5.50
CA VAL A 47 -5.49 10.94 -4.70
C VAL A 47 -4.84 12.32 -4.77
N ARG A 48 -3.52 12.43 -4.59
CA ARG A 48 -2.78 13.71 -4.67
C ARG A 48 -2.84 14.30 -6.08
N GLY A 49 -2.76 13.47 -7.12
CA GLY A 49 -2.83 13.85 -8.52
C GLY A 49 -4.25 14.16 -9.03
N ARG A 50 -5.29 13.83 -8.25
CA ARG A 50 -6.70 13.80 -8.72
C ARG A 50 -6.89 12.91 -9.95
N GLU A 51 -6.16 11.81 -9.98
CA GLU A 51 -6.18 10.80 -11.03
C GLU A 51 -6.95 9.57 -10.55
N SER A 52 -7.36 8.72 -11.50
CA SER A 52 -7.94 7.42 -11.18
C SER A 52 -6.87 6.34 -11.31
N VAL A 53 -6.84 5.41 -10.36
CA VAL A 53 -5.99 4.22 -10.41
C VAL A 53 -6.85 2.97 -10.31
N ILE A 54 -6.51 1.96 -11.10
CA ILE A 54 -7.11 0.63 -11.01
C ILE A 54 -6.01 -0.29 -10.47
N VAL A 55 -6.25 -0.89 -9.31
CA VAL A 55 -5.31 -1.83 -8.69
C VAL A 55 -5.99 -3.18 -8.56
N GLU A 56 -5.33 -4.24 -9.04
CA GLU A 56 -5.76 -5.61 -8.80
C GLU A 56 -5.21 -6.11 -7.46
N ALA A 57 -6.07 -6.15 -6.44
CA ALA A 57 -5.73 -6.76 -5.16
C ALA A 57 -5.98 -8.28 -5.23
N GLY A 58 -4.90 -9.06 -5.34
CA GLY A 58 -4.94 -10.52 -5.21
C GLY A 58 -5.63 -10.95 -3.90
N THR A 59 -6.17 -12.17 -3.83
CA THR A 59 -6.79 -12.65 -2.58
C THR A 59 -5.71 -12.91 -1.51
N GLY A 60 -5.98 -12.50 -0.26
CA GLY A 60 -5.04 -12.66 0.87
C GLY A 60 -4.32 -11.38 1.36
N VAL A 61 -4.52 -10.23 0.70
CA VAL A 61 -4.05 -8.91 1.19
C VAL A 61 -5.04 -8.22 2.16
N GLY A 62 -5.90 -8.98 2.86
CA GLY A 62 -6.80 -8.45 3.88
C GLY A 62 -7.98 -7.63 3.32
N LYS A 63 -9.02 -8.32 2.79
CA LYS A 63 -10.34 -7.72 2.53
C LYS A 63 -11.19 -7.65 3.81
N THR A 64 -10.57 -7.76 4.99
CA THR A 64 -11.22 -7.74 6.31
C THR A 64 -10.27 -7.14 7.32
#